data_AF-X0SX50-F1
#
_entry.id   AF-X0SX50-F1
#
_cell.length_a   1.000
_cell.length_b   1.000
_cell.length_c   1.000
_cell.angle_alpha   90.00
_cell.angle_beta   90.00
_cell.angle_gamma   90.00
#
_symmetry.space_group_name_H-M   'P 1'
#
loop_
_entity.id
_entity.type
_entity.pdbx_description
1 polymer ?
#
loop_
_entity_poly.entity_id
_entity_poly.type
_entity_poly.pdbx_seq_one_letter_code
_entity_poly.pdbx_strand_id
1 'polypeptide(L)'
;ALGTALSPQGTGLAKALIKFKRGVKLGKNGFTHLCVHAAGVFGNDKVSLQDRVAWVLQRADEIIGTGTDPDSYRDFWRQADKPYMFLAVCEELAECILSSTKEREEFISHIPCAQDGSCNGIQHYSAMLRDPVGAVSVNLMDADIPKDIYLNCADKVIEFINYGLKYEQTFNGKEWIPAKDIDTVMQRGWLEFTVRRDATKKPTMVIPYGGTKISCRDDCRLYLDKFTKKARDDDPEYRNPFEILKYLDENQKAINTQTYAITMLHHLVWKALDEIVIAARTAMIFLKKITQVIVNDGKHGNMLYWDSPTGVRVYQDIKDTKQNRVTTYLEGTIKLTLQEDTKKIDKRRMQTSISPNFVHNLDTSHLQMTTCTASDYSIQDFCTVHDSFATHAGNCDLL
;
A
#
# COMPACT_ATOMS: atom_id res chain seq x y z
N ALA A 1 -10.70 -23.11 -4.36
CA ALA A 1 -9.79 -22.15 -5.02
C ALA A 1 -10.07 -22.20 -6.51
N LEU A 2 -10.92 -21.29 -7.01
CA LEU A 2 -11.09 -21.06 -8.45
C LEU A 2 -10.09 -19.96 -8.84
N GLY A 3 -8.87 -20.36 -9.20
CA GLY A 3 -7.84 -19.44 -9.66
C GLY A 3 -6.97 -20.14 -10.68
N THR A 4 -7.29 -19.95 -11.96
CA THR A 4 -6.36 -20.20 -13.05
C THR A 4 -5.18 -19.22 -12.97
N ALA A 5 -4.05 -19.57 -13.58
CA ALA A 5 -2.86 -18.69 -13.64
C ALA A 5 -3.16 -17.29 -14.24
N LEU A 6 -4.27 -17.13 -14.97
CA LEU A 6 -4.79 -15.88 -15.49
C LEU A 6 -6.07 -15.47 -14.75
N SER A 7 -6.05 -14.29 -14.10
CA SER A 7 -7.15 -13.74 -13.31
C SER A 7 -7.09 -12.20 -13.30
N PRO A 8 -8.22 -11.48 -13.23
CA PRO A 8 -8.25 -10.01 -13.07
C PRO A 8 -7.61 -9.52 -11.76
N GLN A 9 -7.46 -10.41 -10.77
CA GLN A 9 -6.76 -10.16 -9.51
C GLN A 9 -5.27 -10.53 -9.56
N GLY A 10 -4.76 -10.94 -10.74
CA GLY A 10 -3.38 -11.36 -10.94
C GLY A 10 -2.38 -10.20 -11.01
N THR A 11 -1.19 -10.52 -11.54
CA THR A 11 -0.12 -9.54 -11.77
C THR A 11 -0.51 -8.49 -12.82
N GLY A 12 0.27 -7.43 -12.96
CA GLY A 12 0.05 -6.42 -14.02
C GLY A 12 -0.04 -7.02 -15.43
N LEU A 13 0.73 -8.08 -15.71
CA LEU A 13 0.64 -8.81 -16.98
C LEU A 13 -0.71 -9.55 -17.13
N ALA A 14 -1.18 -10.22 -16.08
CA ALA A 14 -2.48 -10.90 -16.11
C ALA A 14 -3.63 -9.90 -16.33
N LYS A 15 -3.57 -8.73 -15.67
CA LYS A 15 -4.55 -7.66 -15.83
C LYS A 15 -4.55 -7.07 -17.25
N ALA A 16 -3.37 -6.84 -17.83
CA ALA A 16 -3.24 -6.30 -19.17
C ALA A 16 -3.84 -7.20 -20.27
N LEU A 17 -3.83 -8.52 -20.05
CA LEU A 17 -4.37 -9.51 -20.99
C LEU A 17 -5.90 -9.65 -20.90
N ILE A 18 -6.55 -9.00 -19.94
CA ILE A 18 -7.99 -9.15 -19.69
C ILE A 18 -8.70 -7.82 -19.91
N LYS A 19 -9.66 -7.81 -20.83
CA LYS A 19 -10.58 -6.69 -21.10
C LYS A 19 -12.01 -7.11 -20.80
N PHE A 20 -12.91 -6.15 -20.62
CA PHE A 20 -14.33 -6.46 -20.54
C PHE A 20 -14.85 -6.96 -21.90
N LYS A 21 -15.65 -8.03 -21.88
CA LYS A 21 -16.23 -8.57 -23.12
C LYS A 21 -17.23 -7.60 -23.75
N ARG A 22 -18.11 -7.03 -22.93
CA ARG A 22 -19.00 -5.95 -23.37
C ARG A 22 -18.18 -4.66 -23.42
N GLY A 23 -18.42 -3.86 -24.44
CA GLY A 23 -17.86 -2.51 -24.52
C GLY A 23 -18.93 -1.48 -24.16
N VAL A 24 -18.50 -0.34 -23.64
CA VAL A 24 -19.37 0.79 -23.30
C VAL A 24 -18.85 2.03 -23.99
N LYS A 25 -19.76 2.85 -24.52
CA LYS A 25 -19.40 4.14 -25.13
C LYS A 25 -18.71 5.03 -24.10
N LEU A 26 -17.66 5.74 -24.49
CA LEU A 26 -16.98 6.67 -23.58
C LEU A 26 -17.91 7.79 -23.09
N GLY A 27 -18.83 8.25 -23.94
CA GLY A 27 -19.66 9.41 -23.64
C GLY A 27 -18.82 10.65 -23.33
N LYS A 28 -19.42 11.62 -22.65
CA LYS A 28 -18.82 12.95 -22.44
C LYS A 28 -17.49 12.92 -21.67
N ASN A 29 -17.39 12.04 -20.68
CA ASN A 29 -16.27 12.03 -19.72
C ASN A 29 -15.40 10.77 -19.80
N GLY A 30 -15.79 9.74 -20.55
CA GLY A 30 -15.01 8.49 -20.60
C GLY A 30 -13.61 8.68 -21.17
N PHE A 31 -13.41 9.61 -22.11
CA PHE A 31 -12.07 9.95 -22.58
C PHE A 31 -11.18 10.50 -21.45
N THR A 32 -11.73 11.36 -20.60
CA THR A 32 -11.05 11.88 -19.41
C THR A 32 -10.62 10.74 -18.49
N HIS A 33 -11.52 9.79 -18.20
CA HIS A 33 -11.21 8.63 -17.36
C HIS A 33 -10.18 7.69 -17.97
N LEU A 34 -10.20 7.50 -19.28
CA LEU A 34 -9.19 6.71 -19.99
C LEU A 34 -7.81 7.38 -19.89
N CYS A 35 -7.75 8.70 -20.02
CA CYS A 35 -6.50 9.47 -19.81
C CYS A 35 -6.01 9.38 -18.36
N VAL A 36 -6.91 9.54 -17.38
CA VAL A 36 -6.59 9.42 -15.95
C VAL A 36 -6.07 8.03 -15.62
N HIS A 37 -6.68 6.98 -16.19
CA HIS A 37 -6.22 5.60 -16.05
C HIS A 37 -4.82 5.43 -16.65
N ALA A 38 -4.60 5.90 -17.89
CA ALA A 38 -3.30 5.83 -18.57
C ALA A 38 -2.18 6.53 -17.78
N ALA A 39 -2.42 7.75 -17.32
CA ALA A 39 -1.47 8.47 -16.46
C ALA A 39 -1.19 7.73 -15.15
N GLY A 40 -2.23 7.17 -14.52
CA GLY A 40 -2.11 6.41 -13.28
C GLY A 40 -1.30 5.11 -13.43
N VAL A 41 -1.51 4.36 -14.51
CA VAL A 41 -0.71 3.14 -14.79
C VAL A 41 0.72 3.46 -15.22
N PHE A 42 0.98 4.66 -15.75
CA PHE A 42 2.34 5.15 -16.01
C PHE A 42 3.09 5.54 -14.72
N GLY A 43 2.35 5.94 -13.67
CA GLY A 43 2.91 6.38 -12.38
C GLY A 43 2.68 7.87 -12.06
N ASN A 44 1.95 8.59 -12.92
CA ASN A 44 1.59 9.98 -12.69
C ASN A 44 0.27 10.10 -11.91
N ASP A 45 0.27 9.66 -10.66
CA ASP A 45 -0.93 9.54 -9.82
C ASP A 45 -0.98 10.48 -8.59
N LYS A 46 -0.04 11.43 -8.50
CA LYS A 46 0.07 12.41 -7.39
C LYS A 46 -0.20 13.86 -7.80
N VAL A 47 -0.86 14.04 -8.94
CA VAL A 47 -1.31 15.33 -9.47
C VAL A 47 -2.83 15.34 -9.64
N SER A 48 -3.40 16.51 -9.95
CA SER A 48 -4.85 16.65 -10.18
C SER A 48 -5.32 15.79 -11.35
N LEU A 49 -6.62 15.49 -11.42
CA LEU A 49 -7.18 14.74 -12.55
C LEU A 49 -6.98 15.48 -13.88
N GLN A 50 -7.09 16.81 -13.88
CA GLN A 50 -6.82 17.64 -15.05
C GLN A 50 -5.36 17.55 -15.49
N ASP A 51 -4.41 17.58 -14.56
CA ASP A 51 -2.97 17.46 -14.88
C ASP A 51 -2.64 16.08 -15.46
N ARG A 52 -3.35 15.03 -15.04
CA ARG A 52 -3.21 13.70 -15.65
C ARG A 52 -3.67 13.67 -17.11
N VAL A 53 -4.78 14.33 -17.41
CA VAL A 53 -5.25 14.50 -18.79
C VAL A 53 -4.26 15.32 -19.60
N ALA A 54 -3.78 16.44 -19.07
CA ALA A 54 -2.79 17.28 -19.72
C ALA A 54 -1.49 16.50 -19.99
N TRP A 55 -1.05 15.66 -19.05
CA TRP A 55 0.12 14.80 -19.22
C TRP A 55 -0.02 13.82 -20.40
N VAL A 56 -1.21 13.23 -20.57
CA VAL A 56 -1.52 12.36 -21.72
C VAL A 56 -1.49 13.15 -23.02
N LEU A 57 -2.15 14.31 -23.07
CA LEU A 57 -2.21 15.13 -24.28
C LEU A 57 -0.84 15.70 -24.69
N GLN A 58 0.03 16.01 -23.72
CA GLN A 58 1.41 16.44 -23.98
C GLN A 58 2.30 15.33 -24.53
N ARG A 59 1.89 14.06 -24.40
CA ARG A 59 2.60 12.87 -24.89
C ARG A 59 1.78 12.12 -25.93
N ALA A 60 0.93 12.86 -26.66
CA ALA A 60 0.02 12.28 -27.63
C ALA A 60 0.77 11.45 -28.67
N ASP A 61 1.90 11.96 -29.19
CA ASP A 61 2.69 11.29 -30.22
C ASP A 61 3.26 9.95 -29.71
N GLU A 62 3.83 9.93 -28.50
CA GLU A 62 4.37 8.70 -27.92
C GLU A 62 3.28 7.68 -27.56
N ILE A 63 2.10 8.15 -27.12
CA ILE A 63 0.95 7.29 -26.78
C ILE A 63 0.32 6.71 -28.04
N ILE A 64 0.13 7.52 -29.08
CA ILE A 64 -0.34 7.06 -30.39
C ILE A 64 0.65 6.04 -30.94
N GLY A 65 1.94 6.37 -30.93
CA GLY A 65 3.02 5.48 -31.35
C GLY A 65 3.02 4.15 -30.60
N THR A 66 2.84 4.18 -29.27
CA THR A 66 2.72 2.98 -28.44
C THR A 66 1.52 2.12 -28.82
N GLY A 67 0.36 2.73 -29.11
CA GLY A 67 -0.84 2.00 -29.51
C GLY A 67 -0.80 1.41 -30.91
N THR A 68 -0.06 2.04 -31.84
CA THR A 68 0.00 1.61 -33.25
C THR A 68 1.23 0.79 -33.62
N ASP A 69 2.38 1.06 -32.97
CA ASP A 69 3.67 0.39 -33.20
C ASP A 69 4.44 0.24 -31.87
N PRO A 70 4.00 -0.68 -30.99
CA PRO A 70 4.56 -0.82 -29.64
C PRO A 70 6.03 -1.25 -29.62
N ASP A 71 6.54 -1.87 -30.69
CA ASP A 71 7.94 -2.29 -30.76
C ASP A 71 8.87 -1.09 -30.96
N SER A 72 8.52 -0.16 -31.85
CA SER A 72 9.30 1.07 -32.06
C SER A 72 9.24 2.02 -30.87
N TYR A 73 8.15 2.02 -30.10
CA TYR A 73 7.95 2.87 -28.91
C TYR A 73 8.27 2.14 -27.59
N ARG A 74 8.97 1.00 -27.65
CA ARG A 74 9.27 0.15 -26.49
C ARG A 74 9.98 0.85 -25.36
N ASP A 75 10.89 1.78 -25.68
CA ASP A 75 11.63 2.52 -24.67
C ASP A 75 10.73 3.45 -23.86
N PHE A 76 9.64 3.95 -24.44
CA PHE A 76 8.70 4.82 -23.75
C PHE A 76 7.77 4.02 -22.82
N TRP A 77 7.00 3.07 -23.35
CA TRP A 77 5.96 2.40 -22.54
C TRP A 77 6.55 1.48 -21.45
N ARG A 78 7.80 1.05 -21.58
CA ARG A 78 8.49 0.29 -20.52
C ARG A 78 8.91 1.13 -19.32
N GLN A 79 8.86 2.46 -19.41
CA GLN A 79 9.13 3.36 -18.29
C GLN A 79 7.96 3.45 -17.30
N ALA A 80 6.76 3.06 -17.73
CA ALA A 80 5.56 3.06 -16.88
C ALA A 80 5.75 2.16 -15.65
N ASP A 81 5.16 2.56 -14.52
CA ASP A 81 5.08 1.73 -13.31
C ASP A 81 4.41 0.36 -13.59
N LYS A 82 3.43 0.32 -14.51
CA LYS A 82 2.71 -0.89 -14.95
C LYS A 82 2.78 -1.01 -16.49
N PRO A 83 3.92 -1.44 -17.07
CA PRO A 83 4.20 -1.34 -18.51
C PRO A 83 3.14 -1.96 -19.42
N TYR A 84 2.77 -3.22 -19.17
CA TYR A 84 1.81 -3.92 -20.02
C TYR A 84 0.38 -3.39 -19.87
N MET A 85 0.03 -2.85 -18.70
CA MET A 85 -1.28 -2.21 -18.52
C MET A 85 -1.32 -0.86 -19.25
N PHE A 86 -0.22 -0.10 -19.23
CA PHE A 86 -0.10 1.12 -20.02
C PHE A 86 -0.17 0.85 -21.52
N LEU A 87 0.50 -0.20 -22.00
CA LEU A 87 0.38 -0.65 -23.39
C LEU A 87 -1.08 -0.99 -23.74
N ALA A 88 -1.77 -1.77 -22.91
CA ALA A 88 -3.15 -2.17 -23.17
C ALA A 88 -4.12 -0.98 -23.29
N VAL A 89 -3.96 0.08 -22.49
CA VAL A 89 -4.78 1.29 -22.62
C VAL A 89 -4.40 2.13 -23.83
N CYS A 90 -3.12 2.16 -24.23
CA CYS A 90 -2.67 2.89 -25.42
C CYS A 90 -3.33 2.37 -26.71
N GLU A 91 -3.67 1.07 -26.78
CA GLU A 91 -4.37 0.49 -27.93
C GLU A 91 -5.71 1.19 -28.23
N GLU A 92 -6.50 1.53 -27.20
CA GLU A 92 -7.76 2.27 -27.38
C GLU A 92 -7.54 3.78 -27.39
N LEU A 93 -6.59 4.26 -26.58
CA LEU A 93 -6.34 5.69 -26.41
C LEU A 93 -5.75 6.35 -27.66
N ALA A 94 -4.95 5.62 -28.46
CA ALA A 94 -4.39 6.12 -29.71
C ALA A 94 -5.47 6.57 -30.71
N GLU A 95 -6.49 5.72 -30.94
CA GLU A 95 -7.63 6.07 -31.80
C GLU A 95 -8.45 7.21 -31.20
N CYS A 96 -8.66 7.19 -29.88
CA CYS A 96 -9.39 8.25 -29.20
C CYS A 96 -8.72 9.62 -29.37
N ILE A 97 -7.39 9.73 -29.22
CA ILE A 97 -6.67 11.01 -29.33
C ILE A 97 -6.82 11.61 -30.73
N LEU A 98 -6.81 10.77 -31.77
CA LEU A 98 -6.94 11.20 -33.17
C LEU A 98 -8.38 11.55 -33.57
N SER A 99 -9.36 11.10 -32.79
CA SER A 99 -10.78 11.25 -33.08
C SER A 99 -11.32 12.63 -32.68
N SER A 100 -12.30 13.13 -33.44
CA SER A 100 -13.07 14.32 -33.03
C SER A 100 -13.80 14.08 -31.70
N THR A 101 -14.26 15.14 -31.04
CA THR A 101 -15.00 14.99 -29.77
C THR A 101 -16.23 14.09 -29.91
N LYS A 102 -17.00 14.23 -31.01
CA LYS A 102 -18.20 13.41 -31.23
C LYS A 102 -17.85 11.94 -31.49
N GLU A 103 -16.79 11.68 -32.24
CA GLU A 103 -16.32 10.30 -32.46
C GLU A 103 -15.81 9.67 -31.16
N ARG A 104 -15.07 10.44 -30.33
CA ARG A 104 -14.64 10.00 -29.01
C ARG A 104 -15.80 9.63 -28.09
N GLU A 105 -16.86 10.43 -28.04
CA GLU A 105 -18.04 10.11 -27.21
C GLU A 105 -18.72 8.80 -27.63
N GLU A 106 -18.66 8.46 -28.92
CA GLU A 106 -19.25 7.25 -29.48
C GLU A 106 -18.31 6.03 -29.47
N PHE A 107 -17.02 6.23 -29.20
CA PHE A 107 -16.01 5.17 -29.13
C PHE A 107 -16.38 4.15 -28.06
N ILE A 108 -16.32 2.86 -28.41
CA ILE A 108 -16.66 1.74 -27.54
C ILE A 108 -15.38 1.23 -26.88
N SER A 109 -15.23 1.50 -25.58
CA SER A 109 -14.08 1.07 -24.80
C SER A 109 -14.35 -0.24 -24.07
N HIS A 110 -13.30 -1.07 -23.92
CA HIS A 110 -13.31 -2.34 -23.20
C HIS A 110 -12.34 -2.35 -22.01
N ILE A 111 -11.55 -1.28 -21.83
CA ILE A 111 -10.53 -1.20 -20.79
C ILE A 111 -11.16 -1.06 -19.39
N PRO A 112 -10.79 -1.93 -18.43
CA PRO A 112 -11.13 -1.74 -17.04
C PRO A 112 -10.35 -0.57 -16.44
N CYS A 113 -11.03 0.54 -16.19
CA CYS A 113 -10.47 1.73 -15.57
C CYS A 113 -10.60 1.63 -14.04
N ALA A 114 -9.48 1.30 -13.38
CA ALA A 114 -9.43 1.12 -11.93
C ALA A 114 -9.37 2.45 -11.15
N GLN A 115 -10.16 2.53 -10.08
CA GLN A 115 -10.19 3.56 -9.06
C GLN A 115 -9.66 2.98 -7.74
N ASP A 116 -8.51 3.47 -7.27
CA ASP A 116 -7.79 2.92 -6.13
C ASP A 116 -7.95 3.81 -4.88
N GLY A 117 -8.29 3.20 -3.74
CA GLY A 117 -8.33 3.88 -2.45
C GLY A 117 -6.94 4.31 -1.94
N SER A 118 -6.88 5.45 -1.22
CA SER A 118 -5.64 5.95 -0.62
C SER A 118 -5.43 5.35 0.77
N CYS A 119 -4.82 4.16 0.85
CA CYS A 119 -4.60 3.44 2.12
C CYS A 119 -5.92 3.10 2.83
N ASN A 120 -6.67 2.16 2.24
CA ASN A 120 -8.05 1.87 2.63
C ASN A 120 -8.25 1.57 4.13
N GLY A 121 -7.33 0.85 4.77
CA GLY A 121 -7.42 0.58 6.21
C GLY A 121 -7.44 1.86 7.07
N ILE A 122 -6.68 2.89 6.71
CA ILE A 122 -6.71 4.19 7.39
C ILE A 122 -7.99 4.96 7.03
N GLN A 123 -8.47 4.85 5.78
CA GLN A 123 -9.75 5.44 5.37
C GLN A 123 -10.90 4.90 6.24
N HIS A 124 -11.00 3.58 6.41
CA HIS A 124 -12.02 2.98 7.26
C HIS A 124 -11.92 3.42 8.72
N TYR A 125 -10.72 3.43 9.31
CA TYR A 125 -10.54 3.91 10.68
C TYR A 125 -10.88 5.39 10.85
N SER A 126 -10.47 6.23 9.91
CA SER A 126 -10.75 7.67 9.95
C SER A 126 -12.23 7.94 9.78
N ALA A 127 -12.91 7.22 8.88
CA ALA A 127 -14.34 7.33 8.68
C ALA A 127 -15.14 6.87 9.92
N MET A 128 -14.82 5.70 10.49
CA MET A 128 -15.58 5.14 11.62
C MET A 128 -15.42 5.98 12.90
N LEU A 129 -14.26 6.61 13.11
CA LEU A 129 -14.01 7.48 14.27
C LEU A 129 -14.17 8.97 13.97
N ARG A 130 -14.53 9.34 12.73
CA ARG A 130 -14.67 10.73 12.26
C ARG A 130 -13.41 11.57 12.55
N ASP A 131 -12.24 11.02 12.24
CA ASP A 131 -10.93 11.67 12.45
C ASP A 131 -10.60 12.61 11.29
N PRO A 132 -10.65 13.95 11.49
CA PRO A 132 -10.37 14.90 10.42
C PRO A 132 -8.90 14.89 9.99
N VAL A 133 -7.96 14.61 10.90
CA VAL A 133 -6.51 14.59 10.58
C VAL A 133 -6.18 13.40 9.70
N GLY A 134 -6.68 12.23 10.10
CA GLY A 134 -6.60 11.02 9.28
C GLY A 134 -7.31 11.22 7.94
N ALA A 135 -8.56 11.71 7.95
CA ALA A 135 -9.38 11.89 6.75
C ALA A 135 -8.72 12.77 5.68
N VAL A 136 -8.12 13.90 6.06
CA VAL A 136 -7.35 14.73 5.12
C VAL A 136 -6.17 13.96 4.54
N SER A 137 -5.43 13.24 5.39
CA SER A 137 -4.22 12.51 4.97
C SER A 137 -4.50 11.39 3.97
N VAL A 138 -5.71 10.83 3.98
CA VAL A 138 -6.13 9.72 3.09
C VAL A 138 -7.26 10.09 2.13
N ASN A 139 -7.39 11.37 1.79
CA ASN A 139 -8.30 11.86 0.73
C ASN A 139 -9.78 11.53 0.96
N LEU A 140 -10.23 11.55 2.23
CA LEU A 140 -11.66 11.50 2.59
C LEU A 140 -12.31 12.90 2.70
N MET A 141 -11.52 13.94 2.48
CA MET A 141 -11.98 15.33 2.43
C MET A 141 -11.58 15.95 1.09
N ASP A 142 -12.39 16.89 0.62
CA ASP A 142 -12.16 17.59 -0.64
C ASP A 142 -10.80 18.31 -0.64
N ALA A 143 -10.06 18.15 -1.74
CA ALA A 143 -8.79 18.81 -1.97
C ALA A 143 -8.52 18.92 -3.47
N ASP A 144 -7.89 20.02 -3.89
CA ASP A 144 -7.52 20.22 -5.30
C ASP A 144 -6.45 19.23 -5.78
N ILE A 145 -5.58 18.80 -4.87
CA ILE A 145 -4.48 17.88 -5.12
C ILE A 145 -4.55 16.73 -4.13
N PRO A 146 -4.46 15.46 -4.59
CA PRO A 146 -4.50 14.32 -3.71
C PRO A 146 -3.34 14.36 -2.71
N LYS A 147 -3.65 14.16 -1.43
CA LYS A 147 -2.67 14.02 -0.37
C LYS A 147 -1.97 12.66 -0.48
N ASP A 148 -0.68 12.68 -0.22
CA ASP A 148 0.15 11.47 -0.14
C ASP A 148 0.60 11.26 1.31
N ILE A 149 -0.15 10.42 2.05
CA ILE A 149 0.16 10.10 3.45
C ILE A 149 1.57 9.56 3.64
N TYR A 150 2.12 8.85 2.66
CA TYR A 150 3.45 8.27 2.75
C TYR A 150 4.52 9.35 2.64
N LEU A 151 4.36 10.29 1.70
CA LEU A 151 5.23 11.44 1.56
C LEU A 151 5.16 12.33 2.82
N ASN A 152 3.96 12.65 3.31
CA ASN A 152 3.77 13.39 4.55
C ASN A 152 4.50 12.74 5.74
N CYS A 153 4.41 11.41 5.86
CA CYS A 153 5.16 10.68 6.89
C CYS A 153 6.68 10.80 6.71
N ALA A 154 7.20 10.79 5.48
CA ALA A 154 8.62 10.98 5.21
C ALA A 154 9.06 12.43 5.52
N ASP A 155 8.24 13.42 5.16
CA ASP A 155 8.48 14.84 5.46
C ASP A 155 8.55 15.08 6.96
N LYS A 156 7.63 14.49 7.75
CA LYS A 156 7.71 14.53 9.22
C LYS A 156 8.99 13.92 9.78
N VAL A 157 9.48 12.82 9.19
CA VAL A 157 10.76 12.23 9.62
C VAL A 157 11.90 13.21 9.36
N ILE A 158 11.91 13.90 8.22
CA ILE A 158 12.91 14.92 7.91
C ILE A 158 12.79 16.11 8.87
N GLU A 159 11.57 16.57 9.19
CA GLU A 159 11.34 17.60 10.20
C GLU A 159 11.91 17.20 11.57
N PHE A 160 11.72 15.95 12.00
CA PHE A 160 12.28 15.44 13.23
C PHE A 160 13.81 15.38 13.20
N ILE A 161 14.42 14.96 12.09
CA ILE A 161 15.87 14.97 11.94
C ILE A 161 16.41 16.41 12.06
N ASN A 162 15.79 17.36 11.37
CA ASN A 162 16.18 18.78 11.42
C ASN A 162 15.98 19.39 12.82
N TYR A 163 14.88 19.05 13.50
CA TYR A 163 14.65 19.43 14.89
C TYR A 163 15.78 18.89 15.79
N GLY A 164 16.12 17.61 15.64
CA GLY A 164 17.18 16.98 16.40
C GLY A 164 18.53 17.65 16.21
N LEU A 165 18.89 18.00 14.97
CA LEU A 165 20.12 18.72 14.67
C LEU A 165 20.12 20.15 15.23
N LYS A 166 18.99 20.85 15.16
CA LYS A 166 18.88 22.25 15.60
C LYS A 166 18.97 22.40 17.12
N TYR A 167 18.38 21.46 17.86
CA TYR A 167 18.29 21.53 19.32
C TYR A 167 19.21 20.54 20.03
N GLU A 168 20.11 19.88 19.30
CA GLU A 168 21.05 18.88 19.82
C GLU A 168 20.32 17.74 20.54
N GLN A 169 19.24 17.24 19.93
CA GLN A 169 18.41 16.17 20.47
C GLN A 169 18.31 14.97 19.53
N THR A 170 18.05 13.79 20.10
CA THR A 170 17.71 12.56 19.37
C THR A 170 16.47 11.92 19.98
N PHE A 171 15.68 11.23 19.16
CA PHE A 171 14.51 10.51 19.65
C PHE A 171 14.86 9.05 19.93
N ASN A 172 14.81 8.65 21.19
CA ASN A 172 15.18 7.29 21.61
C ASN A 172 14.07 6.24 21.37
N GLY A 173 13.00 6.63 20.69
CA GLY A 173 11.82 5.80 20.46
C GLY A 173 10.72 5.94 21.52
N LYS A 174 10.91 6.81 22.51
CA LYS A 174 9.93 7.19 23.53
C LYS A 174 9.89 8.71 23.75
N GLU A 175 11.04 9.33 23.90
CA GLU A 175 11.19 10.76 24.18
C GLU A 175 12.41 11.36 23.48
N TRP A 176 12.44 12.69 23.43
CA TRP A 176 13.62 13.43 22.97
C TRP A 176 14.63 13.55 24.10
N ILE A 177 15.88 13.16 23.82
CA ILE A 177 17.00 13.21 24.76
C ILE A 177 18.16 13.98 24.15
N PRO A 178 19.12 14.49 24.94
CA PRO A 178 20.34 15.08 24.41
C PRO A 178 21.05 14.13 23.44
N ALA A 179 21.40 14.64 22.26
CA ALA A 179 22.09 13.89 21.23
C ALA A 179 23.54 13.60 21.64
N LYS A 180 24.02 12.39 21.36
CA LYS A 180 25.45 12.09 21.37
C LYS A 180 26.06 12.46 20.01
N ASP A 181 27.39 12.51 19.92
CA ASP A 181 28.08 12.76 18.66
C ASP A 181 27.63 11.82 17.53
N ILE A 182 27.46 10.53 17.86
CA ILE A 182 26.97 9.53 16.90
C ILE A 182 25.56 9.86 16.41
N ASP A 183 24.66 10.37 17.25
CA ASP A 183 23.30 10.71 16.83
C ASP A 183 23.30 11.82 15.78
N THR A 184 24.08 12.88 16.03
CA THR A 184 24.23 14.01 15.11
C THR A 184 24.79 13.56 13.75
N VAL A 185 25.77 12.64 13.76
CA VAL A 185 26.32 12.07 12.52
C VAL A 185 25.30 11.21 11.79
N MET A 186 24.51 10.40 12.48
CA MET A 186 23.47 9.56 11.86
C MET A 186 22.33 10.41 11.28
N GLN A 187 21.95 11.48 11.97
CA GLN A 187 20.97 12.46 11.48
C GLN A 187 21.44 13.10 10.17
N ARG A 188 22.69 13.58 10.11
CA ARG A 188 23.28 14.13 8.88
C ARG A 188 23.36 13.07 7.77
N GLY A 189 23.76 11.85 8.10
CA GLY A 189 23.81 10.74 7.15
C GLY A 189 22.44 10.40 6.56
N TRP A 190 21.35 10.52 7.32
CA TRP A 190 19.99 10.35 6.79
C TRP A 190 19.53 11.49 5.88
N LEU A 191 19.96 12.73 6.14
CA LEU A 191 19.72 13.84 5.22
C LEU A 191 20.49 13.66 3.91
N GLU A 192 21.76 13.25 3.99
CA GLU A 192 22.61 12.96 2.82
C GLU A 192 22.05 11.79 2.01
N PHE A 193 21.71 10.68 2.67
CA PHE A 193 21.09 9.52 2.01
C PHE A 193 19.69 9.83 1.46
N THR A 194 19.04 10.88 1.99
CA THR A 194 17.67 11.34 1.72
C THR A 194 16.60 10.34 2.15
N VAL A 195 15.83 10.67 3.19
CA VAL A 195 14.63 9.90 3.56
C VAL A 195 13.53 10.15 2.53
N ARG A 196 13.14 9.11 1.78
CA ARG A 196 12.13 9.20 0.71
C ARG A 196 10.81 8.59 1.15
N ARG A 197 9.74 8.90 0.40
CA ARG A 197 8.42 8.25 0.50
C ARG A 197 8.49 6.72 0.63
N ASP A 198 9.40 6.05 -0.08
CA ASP A 198 9.60 4.60 0.00
C ASP A 198 9.90 4.09 1.42
N ALA A 199 10.59 4.88 2.25
CA ALA A 199 10.98 4.50 3.61
C ALA A 199 9.75 4.34 4.53
N THR A 200 8.71 5.12 4.27
CA THR A 200 7.50 5.21 5.11
C THR A 200 6.30 4.49 4.49
N LYS A 201 6.30 4.24 3.18
CA LYS A 201 5.17 3.63 2.45
C LYS A 201 4.71 2.33 3.09
N LYS A 202 5.60 1.34 3.19
CA LYS A 202 5.23 0.02 3.70
C LYS A 202 4.84 0.05 5.19
N PRO A 203 5.61 0.70 6.10
CA PRO A 203 5.19 0.87 7.50
C PRO A 203 3.80 1.51 7.66
N THR A 204 3.49 2.53 6.87
CA THR A 204 2.19 3.21 6.87
C THR A 204 1.08 2.30 6.37
N MET A 205 1.30 1.56 5.28
CA MET A 205 0.30 0.65 4.70
C MET A 205 -0.08 -0.49 5.66
N VAL A 206 0.88 -1.03 6.42
CA VAL A 206 0.62 -2.20 7.27
C VAL A 206 0.11 -1.84 8.65
N ILE A 207 0.20 -0.57 9.09
CA ILE A 207 -0.21 -0.19 10.44
C ILE A 207 -1.69 -0.49 10.76
N PRO A 208 -2.67 -0.25 9.87
CA PRO A 208 -4.08 -0.54 10.16
C PRO A 208 -4.33 -2.05 10.34
N TYR A 209 -3.47 -2.85 9.72
CA TYR A 209 -3.48 -4.30 9.69
C TYR A 209 -2.49 -4.89 10.72
N GLY A 210 -2.23 -4.17 11.82
CA GLY A 210 -1.46 -4.71 12.94
C GLY A 210 0.06 -4.65 12.79
N GLY A 211 0.57 -3.84 11.85
CA GLY A 211 1.99 -3.54 11.73
C GLY A 211 2.63 -3.16 13.07
N THR A 212 3.86 -3.64 13.30
CA THR A 212 4.56 -3.48 14.57
C THR A 212 5.79 -2.60 14.42
N LYS A 213 6.30 -2.08 15.54
CA LYS A 213 7.55 -1.32 15.57
C LYS A 213 8.74 -2.17 15.08
N ILE A 214 8.70 -3.48 15.33
CA ILE A 214 9.72 -4.44 14.86
C ILE A 214 9.65 -4.59 13.34
N SER A 215 8.46 -4.80 12.76
CA SER A 215 8.33 -4.89 11.30
C SER A 215 8.70 -3.56 10.63
N CYS A 216 8.39 -2.42 11.25
CA CYS A 216 8.82 -1.11 10.77
C CYS A 216 10.36 -0.98 10.71
N ARG A 217 11.07 -1.52 11.70
CA ARG A 217 12.55 -1.58 11.68
C ARG A 217 13.06 -2.43 10.52
N ASP A 218 12.45 -3.59 10.31
CA ASP A 218 12.85 -4.48 9.22
C ASP A 218 12.54 -3.85 7.84
N ASP A 219 11.44 -3.11 7.72
CA ASP A 219 11.12 -2.32 6.52
C ASP A 219 12.14 -1.19 6.28
N CYS A 220 12.59 -0.49 7.34
CA CYS A 220 13.65 0.52 7.25
C CYS A 220 15.00 -0.09 6.80
N ARG A 221 15.31 -1.31 7.24
CA ARG A 221 16.48 -2.06 6.77
C ARG A 221 16.37 -2.36 5.27
N LEU A 222 15.24 -2.94 4.86
CA LEU A 222 14.99 -3.24 3.44
C LEU A 222 15.04 -2.00 2.55
N TYR A 223 14.58 -0.85 3.06
CA TYR A 223 14.71 0.43 2.38
C TYR A 223 16.18 0.82 2.17
N LEU A 224 17.00 0.82 3.23
CA LEU A 224 18.41 1.15 3.13
C LEU A 224 19.14 0.21 2.16
N ASP A 225 18.88 -1.10 2.25
CA ASP A 225 19.47 -2.11 1.37
C ASP A 225 19.08 -1.91 -0.09
N LYS A 226 17.78 -1.67 -0.36
CA LYS A 226 17.25 -1.45 -1.72
C LYS A 226 17.94 -0.27 -2.39
N PHE A 227 18.02 0.88 -1.72
CA PHE A 227 18.57 2.09 -2.32
C PHE A 227 20.10 2.10 -2.35
N THR A 228 20.76 1.43 -1.40
CA THR A 228 22.21 1.18 -1.49
C THR A 228 22.54 0.29 -2.68
N LYS A 229 21.76 -0.78 -2.91
CA LYS A 229 21.94 -1.64 -4.08
C LYS A 229 21.71 -0.88 -5.37
N LYS A 230 20.63 -0.10 -5.47
CA LYS A 230 20.33 0.72 -6.65
C LYS A 230 21.46 1.70 -6.96
N ALA A 231 21.98 2.41 -5.96
CA ALA A 231 23.12 3.30 -6.15
C ALA A 231 24.39 2.56 -6.61
N ARG A 232 24.57 1.30 -6.18
CA ARG A 232 25.68 0.45 -6.63
C ARG A 232 25.53 -0.09 -8.05
N ASP A 233 24.30 -0.18 -8.56
CA ASP A 233 24.07 -0.54 -9.96
C ASP A 233 24.62 0.57 -10.89
N ASP A 234 24.60 1.84 -10.43
CA ASP A 234 25.16 3.00 -11.15
C ASP A 234 26.66 3.23 -10.84
N ASP A 235 27.07 3.09 -9.57
CA ASP A 235 28.46 3.20 -9.10
C ASP A 235 28.83 2.03 -8.16
N PRO A 236 29.52 0.99 -8.66
CA PRO A 236 29.89 -0.19 -7.86
C PRO A 236 30.72 0.12 -6.59
N GLU A 237 31.43 1.25 -6.56
CA GLU A 237 32.22 1.67 -5.41
C GLU A 237 31.39 2.43 -4.37
N TYR A 238 30.15 2.80 -4.69
CA TYR A 238 29.25 3.51 -3.77
C TYR A 238 29.16 2.81 -2.42
N ARG A 239 29.28 3.62 -1.37
CA ARG A 239 29.05 3.26 0.03
C ARG A 239 28.05 4.23 0.60
N ASN A 240 27.04 3.69 1.30
CA ASN A 240 26.10 4.58 1.98
C ASN A 240 26.79 5.29 3.17
N PRO A 241 26.25 6.43 3.65
CA PRO A 241 26.87 7.21 4.73
C PRO A 241 27.11 6.43 6.03
N PHE A 242 26.43 5.30 6.21
CA PHE A 242 26.50 4.48 7.42
C PHE A 242 27.50 3.33 7.32
N GLU A 243 28.03 3.02 6.13
CA GLU A 243 29.02 1.95 5.89
C GLU A 243 30.46 2.37 6.20
N ILE A 244 30.74 3.67 6.07
CA ILE A 244 32.11 4.20 6.12
C ILE A 244 32.53 4.51 7.57
N LEU A 245 31.53 4.70 8.45
CA LEU A 245 31.74 5.18 9.81
C LEU A 245 32.16 4.05 10.76
N LYS A 246 33.24 4.28 11.52
CA LYS A 246 33.65 3.42 12.64
C LYS A 246 33.45 4.20 13.94
N TYR A 247 32.54 3.72 14.77
CA TYR A 247 32.26 4.28 16.10
C TYR A 247 32.53 3.25 17.19
N LEU A 248 33.04 3.71 18.32
CA LEU A 248 33.17 2.93 19.55
C LEU A 248 32.18 3.47 20.58
N ASP A 249 31.60 2.59 21.38
CA ASP A 249 30.81 2.99 22.53
C ASP A 249 31.70 3.42 23.71
N GLU A 250 31.07 3.85 24.81
CA GLU A 250 31.75 4.26 26.05
C GLU A 250 32.64 3.16 26.66
N ASN A 251 32.42 1.90 26.29
CA ASN A 251 33.17 0.73 26.73
C ASN A 251 34.19 0.25 25.66
N GLN A 252 34.53 1.10 24.68
CA GLN A 252 35.46 0.80 23.57
C GLN A 252 34.99 -0.36 22.66
N LYS A 253 33.69 -0.67 22.64
CA LYS A 253 33.14 -1.70 21.77
C LYS A 253 32.67 -1.09 20.45
N ALA A 254 33.01 -1.74 19.34
CA ALA A 254 32.58 -1.32 18.02
C ALA A 254 31.05 -1.29 17.89
N ILE A 255 30.52 -0.14 17.45
CA ILE A 255 29.12 0.06 17.14
C ILE A 255 28.87 -0.28 15.67
N ASN A 256 27.86 -1.10 15.41
CA ASN A 256 27.35 -1.29 14.04
C ASN A 256 26.51 -0.06 13.65
N THR A 257 27.13 0.86 12.93
CA THR A 257 26.56 2.15 12.49
C THR A 257 25.33 2.00 11.61
N GLN A 258 25.28 1.02 10.72
CA GLN A 258 24.07 0.75 9.92
C GLN A 258 22.89 0.33 10.80
N THR A 259 23.12 -0.58 11.75
CA THR A 259 22.08 -1.02 12.67
C THR A 259 21.61 0.12 13.56
N TYR A 260 22.52 1.01 13.96
CA TYR A 260 22.19 2.22 14.69
C TYR A 260 21.35 3.19 13.84
N ALA A 261 21.75 3.45 12.59
CA ALA A 261 21.03 4.30 11.67
C ALA A 261 19.60 3.78 11.40
N ILE A 262 19.45 2.48 11.14
CA ILE A 262 18.14 1.81 11.00
C ILE A 262 17.34 1.94 12.30
N THR A 263 18.00 1.84 13.46
CA THR A 263 17.37 2.00 14.76
C THR A 263 16.80 3.42 14.94
N MET A 264 17.58 4.43 14.58
CA MET A 264 17.13 5.83 14.57
C MET A 264 15.96 6.03 13.59
N LEU A 265 16.11 5.60 12.33
CA LEU A 265 15.10 5.83 11.31
C LEU A 265 13.75 5.23 11.71
N HIS A 266 13.70 3.97 12.14
CA HIS A 266 12.42 3.36 12.49
C HIS A 266 11.79 3.97 13.75
N HIS A 267 12.56 4.54 14.68
CA HIS A 267 12.02 5.31 15.79
C HIS A 267 11.32 6.57 15.31
N LEU A 268 11.93 7.29 14.37
CA LEU A 268 11.37 8.51 13.79
C LEU A 268 10.16 8.21 12.90
N VAL A 269 10.22 7.18 12.05
CA VAL A 269 9.07 6.72 11.24
C VAL A 269 7.91 6.33 12.15
N TRP A 270 8.17 5.57 13.22
CA TRP A 270 7.12 5.17 14.15
C TRP A 270 6.48 6.37 14.87
N LYS A 271 7.29 7.36 15.25
CA LYS A 271 6.80 8.62 15.82
C LYS A 271 5.94 9.40 14.82
N ALA A 272 6.34 9.48 13.55
CA ALA A 272 5.56 10.15 12.52
C ALA A 272 4.19 9.46 12.35
N LEU A 273 4.16 8.13 12.37
CA LEU A 273 2.92 7.34 12.36
C LEU A 273 2.07 7.58 13.61
N ASP A 274 2.66 7.73 14.80
CA ASP A 274 1.91 8.07 16.02
C ASP A 274 1.16 9.42 15.89
N GLU A 275 1.70 10.37 15.13
CA GLU A 275 1.09 11.69 14.94
C GLU A 275 0.12 11.77 13.75
N ILE A 276 0.22 10.86 12.77
CA ILE A 276 -0.62 10.88 11.56
C ILE A 276 -1.81 9.91 11.68
N VAL A 277 -1.63 8.76 12.35
CA VAL A 277 -2.61 7.65 12.32
C VAL A 277 -3.30 7.44 13.67
N ILE A 278 -3.74 8.54 14.30
CA ILE A 278 -4.24 8.59 15.68
C ILE A 278 -5.51 7.73 15.85
N ALA A 279 -6.51 7.89 14.98
CA ALA A 279 -7.75 7.12 15.05
C ALA A 279 -7.53 5.62 14.88
N ALA A 280 -6.72 5.22 13.88
CA ALA A 280 -6.40 3.82 13.66
C ALA A 280 -5.81 3.18 14.92
N ARG A 281 -4.83 3.84 15.56
CA ARG A 281 -4.25 3.33 16.82
C ARG A 281 -5.28 3.22 17.94
N THR A 282 -6.14 4.21 18.08
CA THR A 282 -7.18 4.23 19.11
C THR A 282 -8.14 3.06 18.95
N ALA A 283 -8.65 2.84 17.74
CA ALA A 283 -9.54 1.72 17.42
C ALA A 283 -8.83 0.37 17.61
N MET A 284 -7.58 0.24 17.16
CA MET A 284 -6.80 -0.99 17.34
C MET A 284 -6.59 -1.35 18.81
N ILE A 285 -6.28 -0.36 19.66
CA ILE A 285 -6.13 -0.57 21.11
C ILE A 285 -7.46 -1.03 21.73
N PHE A 286 -8.56 -0.39 21.34
CA PHE A 286 -9.89 -0.75 21.81
C PHE A 286 -10.27 -2.19 21.45
N LEU A 287 -10.11 -2.57 20.17
CA LEU A 287 -10.38 -3.93 19.70
C LEU A 287 -9.55 -4.97 20.46
N LYS A 288 -8.25 -4.71 20.65
CA LYS A 288 -7.34 -5.59 21.42
C LYS A 288 -7.78 -5.75 22.87
N LYS A 289 -8.20 -4.67 23.53
CA LYS A 289 -8.69 -4.71 24.92
C LYS A 289 -9.95 -5.56 25.03
N ILE A 290 -10.91 -5.39 24.12
CA ILE A 290 -12.13 -6.22 24.09
C ILE A 290 -11.78 -7.69 23.90
N THR A 291 -10.93 -8.00 22.92
CA THR A 291 -10.49 -9.38 22.68
C THR A 291 -9.80 -9.96 23.91
N GLN A 292 -8.96 -9.18 24.59
CA GLN A 292 -8.26 -9.62 25.81
C GLN A 292 -9.22 -9.99 26.94
N VAL A 293 -10.30 -9.21 27.14
CA VAL A 293 -11.33 -9.51 28.15
C VAL A 293 -12.05 -10.82 27.82
N ILE A 294 -12.54 -10.94 26.58
CA ILE A 294 -13.32 -12.12 26.12
C ILE A 294 -12.49 -13.41 26.21
N VAL A 295 -11.24 -13.34 25.75
CA VAL A 295 -10.30 -14.47 25.74
C VAL A 295 -9.86 -14.89 27.16
N ASN A 296 -9.95 -14.00 28.14
CA ASN A 296 -9.58 -14.30 29.53
C ASN A 296 -10.74 -14.77 30.40
N ASP A 297 -11.96 -14.32 30.12
CA ASP A 297 -13.14 -14.69 30.92
C ASP A 297 -13.41 -16.20 30.89
N GLY A 298 -13.14 -16.88 29.77
CA GLY A 298 -13.19 -18.35 29.72
C GLY A 298 -14.59 -18.94 29.62
N LYS A 299 -15.67 -18.15 29.78
CA LYS A 299 -17.03 -18.68 30.01
C LYS A 299 -17.88 -18.89 28.75
N HIS A 300 -17.40 -18.55 27.56
CA HIS A 300 -18.20 -18.64 26.32
C HIS A 300 -17.41 -19.17 25.11
N GLY A 301 -16.61 -20.23 25.30
CA GLY A 301 -15.87 -20.88 24.21
C GLY A 301 -14.68 -20.08 23.66
N ASN A 302 -14.43 -18.87 24.18
CA ASN A 302 -13.33 -17.96 23.84
C ASN A 302 -13.24 -17.53 22.36
N MET A 303 -14.32 -17.71 21.61
CA MET A 303 -14.44 -17.27 20.23
C MET A 303 -14.99 -15.84 20.19
N LEU A 304 -14.50 -15.04 19.26
CA LEU A 304 -15.02 -13.70 18.99
C LEU A 304 -15.87 -13.75 17.72
N TYR A 305 -16.99 -13.03 17.70
CA TYR A 305 -17.76 -12.87 16.48
C TYR A 305 -18.38 -11.47 16.40
N TRP A 306 -18.67 -11.02 15.19
CA TRP A 306 -19.37 -9.77 14.91
C TRP A 306 -20.15 -9.89 13.61
N ASP A 307 -21.15 -9.02 13.41
CA ASP A 307 -21.89 -8.91 12.15
C ASP A 307 -21.28 -7.78 11.31
N SER A 308 -21.07 -8.05 10.02
CA SER A 308 -20.65 -7.03 9.07
C SER A 308 -21.82 -6.09 8.72
N PRO A 309 -21.55 -4.88 8.20
CA PRO A 309 -22.59 -3.99 7.67
C PRO A 309 -23.49 -4.64 6.61
N THR A 310 -22.98 -5.63 5.88
CA THR A 310 -23.71 -6.39 4.87
C THR A 310 -24.45 -7.63 5.42
N GLY A 311 -24.46 -7.82 6.75
CA GLY A 311 -25.18 -8.90 7.43
C GLY A 311 -24.43 -10.23 7.51
N VAL A 312 -23.14 -10.27 7.14
CA VAL A 312 -22.32 -11.49 7.24
C VAL A 312 -21.75 -11.59 8.64
N ARG A 313 -22.07 -12.68 9.34
CA ARG A 313 -21.45 -13.01 10.63
C ARG A 313 -20.03 -13.53 10.43
N VAL A 314 -19.05 -12.83 11.02
CA VAL A 314 -17.65 -13.25 11.03
C VAL A 314 -17.30 -13.88 12.37
N TYR A 315 -16.58 -15.00 12.33
CA TYR A 315 -16.06 -15.69 13.49
C TYR A 315 -14.54 -15.66 13.48
N GLN A 316 -13.94 -15.27 14.60
CA GLN A 316 -12.51 -15.40 14.83
C GLN A 316 -12.29 -16.44 15.93
N ASP A 317 -11.78 -17.61 15.51
CA ASP A 317 -11.50 -18.75 16.38
C ASP A 317 -10.10 -19.31 16.11
N ILE A 318 -9.08 -18.56 16.47
CA ILE A 318 -7.68 -18.95 16.21
C ILE A 318 -7.23 -19.92 17.30
N LYS A 319 -6.99 -21.19 16.92
CA LYS A 319 -6.50 -22.24 17.81
C LYS A 319 -4.98 -22.21 17.96
N ASP A 320 -4.52 -22.70 19.10
CA ASP A 320 -3.12 -23.04 19.33
C ASP A 320 -2.78 -24.31 18.57
N THR A 321 -1.56 -24.44 18.06
CA THR A 321 -1.14 -25.53 17.16
C THR A 321 -0.07 -26.38 17.80
N LYS A 322 -0.20 -27.71 17.69
CA LYS A 322 0.86 -28.67 18.03
C LYS A 322 1.56 -29.16 16.77
N GLN A 323 2.87 -29.38 16.86
CA GLN A 323 3.65 -29.95 15.76
C GLN A 323 3.72 -31.48 15.91
N ASN A 324 3.30 -32.19 14.89
CA ASN A 324 3.45 -33.64 14.79
C ASN A 324 4.46 -33.94 13.69
N ARG A 325 5.51 -34.69 14.03
CA ARG A 325 6.50 -35.15 13.06
C ARG A 325 6.12 -36.52 12.53
N VAL A 326 5.95 -36.63 11.22
CA VAL A 326 5.67 -37.89 10.53
C VAL A 326 6.89 -38.24 9.70
N THR A 327 7.49 -39.39 9.98
CA THR A 327 8.56 -39.95 9.16
C THR A 327 7.94 -40.95 8.19
N THR A 328 8.21 -40.78 6.89
CA THR A 328 7.82 -41.73 5.85
C THR A 328 9.06 -42.32 5.19
N TYR A 329 8.93 -43.54 4.66
CA TYR A 329 10.01 -44.24 3.96
C TYR A 329 9.83 -44.24 2.43
N LEU A 330 9.09 -43.25 1.91
CA LEU A 330 8.85 -43.11 0.47
C LEU A 330 10.09 -42.47 -0.17
N GLU A 331 10.71 -43.17 -1.14
CA GLU A 331 11.92 -42.75 -1.84
C GLU A 331 13.10 -42.33 -0.93
N GLY A 332 13.23 -42.97 0.23
CA GLY A 332 14.20 -42.61 1.27
C GLY A 332 13.51 -42.25 2.58
N THR A 333 14.18 -41.52 3.48
CA THR A 333 13.56 -41.06 4.73
C THR A 333 13.10 -39.60 4.58
N ILE A 334 11.79 -39.38 4.49
CA ILE A 334 11.19 -38.05 4.47
C ILE A 334 10.63 -37.74 5.86
N LYS A 335 11.00 -36.58 6.43
CA LYS A 335 10.47 -36.10 7.71
C LYS A 335 9.54 -34.91 7.46
N LEU A 336 8.24 -35.14 7.60
CA LEU A 336 7.21 -34.11 7.49
C LEU A 336 6.89 -33.56 8.88
N THR A 337 6.68 -32.24 8.98
CA THR A 337 6.14 -31.61 10.19
C THR A 337 4.74 -31.10 9.87
N LEU A 338 3.74 -31.72 10.47
CA LEU A 338 2.34 -31.33 10.37
C LEU A 338 2.00 -30.43 11.55
N GLN A 339 1.25 -29.35 11.30
CA GLN A 339 0.66 -28.53 12.36
C GLN A 339 -0.81 -28.92 12.53
N GLU A 340 -1.19 -29.28 13.74
CA GLU A 340 -2.57 -29.63 14.09
C GLU A 340 -3.12 -28.64 15.12
N ASP A 341 -4.33 -28.15 14.87
CA ASP A 341 -5.05 -27.32 15.82
C ASP A 341 -5.37 -28.11 17.10
N THR A 342 -5.16 -27.46 18.23
CA THR A 342 -5.56 -27.96 19.54
C THR A 342 -6.97 -27.47 19.89
N LYS A 343 -7.52 -27.96 21.01
CA LYS A 343 -8.80 -27.47 21.54
C LYS A 343 -8.68 -26.08 22.20
N LYS A 344 -7.46 -25.59 22.44
CA LYS A 344 -7.20 -24.32 23.10
C LYS A 344 -7.07 -23.21 22.06
N ILE A 345 -7.55 -22.02 22.39
CA ILE A 345 -7.34 -20.83 21.58
C ILE A 345 -5.92 -20.28 21.77
N ASP A 346 -5.34 -19.74 20.71
CA ASP A 346 -4.12 -18.95 20.79
C ASP A 346 -4.50 -17.52 21.20
N LYS A 347 -4.43 -17.26 22.51
CA LYS A 347 -4.78 -15.95 23.09
C LYS A 347 -4.03 -14.79 22.46
N ARG A 348 -2.75 -15.00 22.13
CA ARG A 348 -1.88 -13.96 21.57
C ARG A 348 -2.30 -13.68 20.13
N ARG A 349 -2.48 -14.71 19.31
CA ARG A 349 -2.91 -14.52 17.91
C ARG A 349 -4.31 -13.92 17.81
N MET A 350 -5.23 -14.32 18.68
CA MET A 350 -6.54 -13.69 18.77
C MET A 350 -6.45 -12.16 18.91
N GLN A 351 -5.57 -11.67 19.78
CA GLN A 351 -5.36 -10.23 19.98
C GLN A 351 -4.62 -9.54 18.83
N THR A 352 -3.63 -10.19 18.24
CA THR A 352 -2.89 -9.58 17.13
C THR A 352 -3.69 -9.53 15.84
N SER A 353 -4.65 -10.45 15.66
CA SER A 353 -5.43 -10.59 14.42
C SER A 353 -6.76 -9.82 14.40
N ILE A 354 -7.28 -9.36 15.55
CA ILE A 354 -8.60 -8.70 15.57
C ILE A 354 -8.65 -7.42 14.73
N SER A 355 -7.68 -6.53 14.87
CA SER A 355 -7.67 -5.27 14.12
C SER A 355 -7.61 -5.48 12.61
N PRO A 356 -6.68 -6.30 12.06
CA PRO A 356 -6.69 -6.63 10.63
C PRO A 356 -8.00 -7.28 10.17
N ASN A 357 -8.51 -8.28 10.89
CA ASN A 357 -9.70 -9.02 10.48
C ASN A 357 -10.95 -8.14 10.48
N PHE A 358 -11.07 -7.26 11.47
CA PHE A 358 -12.18 -6.32 11.56
C PHE A 358 -12.18 -5.33 10.40
N VAL A 359 -11.04 -4.70 10.11
CA VAL A 359 -10.93 -3.74 8.99
C VAL A 359 -11.11 -4.44 7.66
N HIS A 360 -10.47 -5.58 7.40
CA HIS A 360 -10.69 -6.33 6.16
C HIS A 360 -12.16 -6.72 5.96
N ASN A 361 -12.89 -7.00 7.03
CA ASN A 361 -14.32 -7.26 6.94
C ASN A 361 -15.11 -6.01 6.53
N LEU A 362 -14.74 -4.83 7.05
CA LEU A 362 -15.32 -3.55 6.59
C LEU A 362 -14.97 -3.25 5.14
N ASP A 363 -13.71 -3.45 4.73
CA ASP A 363 -13.27 -3.30 3.33
C ASP A 363 -14.10 -4.21 2.41
N THR A 364 -14.33 -5.46 2.83
CA THR A 364 -15.15 -6.43 2.09
C THR A 364 -16.61 -6.01 2.03
N SER A 365 -17.18 -5.52 3.13
CA SER A 365 -18.56 -5.02 3.15
C SER A 365 -18.73 -3.79 2.27
N HIS A 366 -17.77 -2.87 2.28
CA HIS A 366 -17.77 -1.72 1.37
C HIS A 366 -17.75 -2.20 -0.08
N LEU A 367 -16.85 -3.12 -0.43
CA LEU A 367 -16.80 -3.68 -1.78
C LEU A 367 -18.11 -4.35 -2.20
N GLN A 368 -18.74 -5.11 -1.32
CA GLN A 368 -20.03 -5.74 -1.57
C GLN A 368 -21.13 -4.70 -1.82
N MET A 369 -21.21 -3.68 -0.95
CA MET A 369 -22.17 -2.59 -1.10
C MET A 369 -21.97 -1.84 -2.42
N THR A 370 -20.73 -1.45 -2.74
CA THR A 370 -20.40 -0.77 -4.00
C THR A 370 -20.74 -1.62 -5.21
N THR A 371 -20.45 -2.92 -5.17
CA THR A 371 -20.79 -3.83 -6.29
C THR A 371 -22.29 -3.94 -6.50
N CYS A 372 -23.06 -4.13 -5.43
CA CYS A 372 -24.53 -4.22 -5.52
C CYS A 372 -25.14 -2.90 -6.00
N THR A 373 -24.69 -1.77 -5.44
CA THR A 373 -25.16 -0.45 -5.86
C THR A 373 -24.78 -0.16 -7.31
N ALA A 374 -23.56 -0.47 -7.74
CA ALA A 374 -23.15 -0.34 -9.14
C ALA A 374 -24.08 -1.14 -10.08
N SER A 375 -24.46 -2.36 -9.69
CA SER A 375 -25.43 -3.17 -10.43
C SER A 375 -26.82 -2.53 -10.48
N ASP A 376 -27.30 -1.92 -9.38
CA ASP A 376 -28.58 -1.19 -9.35
C ASP A 376 -28.57 0.01 -10.32
N TYR A 377 -27.40 0.64 -10.49
CA TYR A 377 -27.15 1.69 -11.48
C TYR A 377 -26.79 1.17 -12.88
N SER A 378 -27.04 -0.12 -13.16
CA SER A 378 -26.81 -0.78 -14.45
C SER A 378 -25.34 -0.88 -14.90
N ILE A 379 -24.39 -0.76 -13.98
CA ILE A 379 -22.99 -1.13 -14.23
C ILE A 379 -22.87 -2.66 -14.16
N GLN A 380 -22.83 -3.30 -15.33
CA GLN A 380 -22.86 -4.77 -15.45
C GLN A 380 -21.48 -5.43 -15.40
N ASP A 381 -20.43 -4.64 -15.60
CA ASP A 381 -19.04 -5.08 -15.71
C ASP A 381 -18.22 -4.43 -14.61
N PHE A 382 -17.75 -5.27 -13.71
CA PHE A 382 -17.05 -4.86 -12.51
C PHE A 382 -15.87 -5.80 -12.25
N CYS A 383 -14.70 -5.22 -12.04
CA CYS A 383 -13.50 -5.94 -11.63
C CYS A 383 -12.95 -5.30 -10.37
N THR A 384 -12.61 -6.11 -9.38
CA THR A 384 -12.04 -5.61 -8.12
C THR A 384 -10.78 -6.34 -7.73
N VAL A 385 -9.88 -5.59 -7.11
CA VAL A 385 -8.73 -6.14 -6.41
C VAL A 385 -8.70 -5.50 -5.04
N HIS A 386 -9.39 -6.12 -4.08
CA HIS A 386 -9.60 -5.58 -2.74
C HIS A 386 -10.20 -4.16 -2.76
N ASP A 387 -9.39 -3.13 -2.54
CA ASP A 387 -9.75 -1.71 -2.44
C ASP A 387 -9.62 -0.94 -3.78
N SER A 388 -9.40 -1.68 -4.86
CA SER A 388 -9.38 -1.18 -6.24
C SER A 388 -10.67 -1.59 -6.96
N PHE A 389 -11.42 -0.61 -7.46
CA PHE A 389 -12.70 -0.80 -8.16
C PHE A 389 -12.58 -0.40 -9.61
N ALA A 390 -12.87 -1.30 -10.55
CA ALA A 390 -12.74 -1.03 -11.98
C ALA A 390 -14.04 -1.31 -12.73
N THR A 391 -14.40 -0.38 -13.61
CA THR A 391 -15.46 -0.50 -14.62
C THR A 391 -15.00 0.15 -15.93
N HIS A 392 -15.88 0.23 -16.93
CA HIS A 392 -15.60 0.95 -18.17
C HIS A 392 -15.38 2.44 -17.92
N ALA A 393 -14.51 3.07 -18.72
CA ALA A 393 -14.25 4.50 -18.62
C ALA A 393 -15.53 5.36 -18.71
N GLY A 394 -16.51 4.97 -19.56
CA GLY A 394 -17.79 5.65 -19.68
C GLY A 394 -18.71 5.57 -18.45
N ASN A 395 -18.44 4.65 -17.52
CA ASN A 395 -19.19 4.47 -16.27
C ASN A 395 -18.44 5.01 -15.04
N CYS A 396 -17.19 5.48 -15.18
CA CYS A 396 -16.34 5.85 -14.04
C CYS A 396 -16.81 7.07 -13.24
N ASP A 397 -17.63 7.96 -13.79
CA ASP A 397 -18.24 9.04 -12.99
C ASP A 397 -19.38 8.54 -12.11
N LEU A 398 -20.06 7.48 -12.55
CA LEU A 398 -21.20 6.90 -11.87
C LEU A 398 -20.77 5.90 -10.78
N LEU A 399 -19.66 5.20 -11.02
CA LEU A 399 -18.98 4.36 -10.04
C LEU A 399 -18.28 5.23 -8.98
#